data_AF-M4TC54-F1
#
_entry.id   AF-M4TC54-F1
#
_cell.length_a   1.000
_cell.length_b   1.000
_cell.length_c   1.000
_cell.angle_alpha   90.00
_cell.angle_beta   90.00
_cell.angle_gamma   90.00
#
_symmetry.space_group_name_H-M   'P 1'
#
loop_
_entity.id
_entity.type
_entity.pdbx_description
1 polymer ?
#
loop_
_entity_poly.entity_id
_entity_poly.type
_entity_poly.pdbx_seq_one_letter_code
_entity_poly.pdbx_strand_id
1 'polypeptide(L)'
;MLRNKGYVLVAMISFYLTELSGQATPGAAATAIADGCDEELYITKLKEHVSTISAPYESAITHLTKDMRRFALAAAAAPEIKTRCGLHGLKAAVAAALQTDEQLRRQTQAKAKAAAEALNSHLTRVARAKQLHNTQTKVKTGSLHTRKPSGAESVKILLETDSKLAGGCATLEPATTTKIKNKDIEIDKLVTMKIVDETKLDKLAGETAFTATADRSCNGLRDEAAEPDTAFHSCTFGSNGNKAAAATTRSEYSNSQKQLHIFKSKTDRECHETVAAATPSGDADAYMGRVLCEALKPAPPAAKTTYRAQVSKQTLHCFKQSQHVTRHLKT
;
A
#
# COMPACT_ATOMS: atom_id res chain seq x y z
N MET A 1 -57.56 47.84 -1.22
CA MET A 1 -56.80 47.18 -2.31
C MET A 1 -55.33 47.19 -1.94
N LEU A 2 -54.84 46.09 -1.36
CA LEU A 2 -53.54 45.99 -0.72
C LEU A 2 -52.66 44.96 -1.44
N ARG A 3 -51.43 45.40 -1.72
CA ARG A 3 -50.32 44.72 -2.42
C ARG A 3 -50.02 43.34 -1.86
N ASN A 4 -49.97 42.35 -2.75
CA ASN A 4 -49.45 41.01 -2.46
C ASN A 4 -47.92 41.02 -2.64
N LYS A 5 -47.16 40.91 -1.54
CA LYS A 5 -45.71 40.72 -1.53
C LYS A 5 -45.42 39.22 -1.38
N GLY A 6 -44.96 38.57 -2.45
CA GLY A 6 -44.45 37.21 -2.41
C GLY A 6 -43.06 37.18 -1.75
N TYR A 7 -42.94 36.45 -0.66
CA TYR A 7 -41.67 36.16 0.00
C TYR A 7 -40.92 35.07 -0.78
N VAL A 8 -39.65 35.34 -1.10
CA VAL A 8 -38.70 34.35 -1.60
C VAL A 8 -38.11 33.62 -0.40
N LEU A 9 -38.42 32.33 -0.27
CA LEU A 9 -37.90 31.46 0.78
C LEU A 9 -36.54 30.92 0.32
N VAL A 10 -35.46 31.56 0.77
CA VAL A 10 -34.08 31.10 0.56
C VAL A 10 -33.79 30.01 1.59
N ALA A 11 -33.79 28.75 1.18
CA ALA A 11 -33.38 27.63 2.02
C ALA A 11 -31.84 27.65 2.18
N MET A 12 -31.38 28.17 3.32
CA MET A 12 -29.99 28.03 3.79
C MET A 12 -29.75 26.58 4.23
N ILE A 13 -29.03 25.81 3.40
CA ILE A 13 -28.52 24.48 3.76
C ILE A 13 -27.42 24.69 4.80
N SER A 14 -27.77 24.46 6.06
CA SER A 14 -26.83 24.46 7.19
C SER A 14 -26.14 23.10 7.25
N PHE A 15 -24.85 23.05 6.93
CA PHE A 15 -24.00 21.90 7.22
C PHE A 15 -23.71 21.88 8.73
N TYR A 16 -24.46 21.07 9.48
CA TYR A 16 -24.08 20.70 10.83
C TYR A 16 -22.94 19.68 10.76
N LEU A 17 -21.70 20.16 10.94
CA LEU A 17 -20.59 19.30 11.36
C LEU A 17 -20.82 18.95 12.82
N THR A 18 -21.25 17.72 13.07
CA THR A 18 -21.15 17.11 14.39
C THR A 18 -19.68 16.74 14.60
N GLU A 19 -19.00 17.48 15.47
CA GLU A 19 -17.68 17.09 15.99
C GLU A 19 -17.87 15.86 16.90
N LEU A 20 -17.75 14.66 16.32
CA LEU A 20 -17.48 13.47 17.12
C LEU A 20 -15.98 13.41 17.41
N SER A 21 -15.67 13.54 18.70
CA SER A 21 -14.37 13.37 19.32
C SER A 21 -13.77 11.99 19.00
N GLY A 22 -12.53 12.04 18.52
CA GLY A 22 -11.76 10.87 18.10
C GLY A 22 -10.96 11.22 16.86
N GLN A 23 -9.91 12.04 17.01
CA GLN A 23 -8.98 12.34 15.92
C GLN A 23 -8.29 11.03 15.49
N ALA A 24 -8.90 10.31 14.55
CA ALA A 24 -8.21 9.34 13.73
C ALA A 24 -7.15 10.12 12.96
N THR A 25 -5.88 9.92 13.33
CA THR A 25 -4.76 10.38 12.53
C THR A 25 -4.89 9.74 11.14
N PRO A 26 -5.02 10.52 10.07
CA PRO A 26 -5.08 10.02 8.69
C PRO A 26 -3.89 9.12 8.38
N GLY A 27 -4.16 7.93 7.86
CA GLY A 27 -3.15 6.87 7.69
C GLY A 27 -2.76 6.15 9.00
N ALA A 28 -3.56 6.25 10.07
CA ALA A 28 -3.25 5.62 11.36
C ALA A 28 -2.99 4.11 11.26
N ALA A 29 -3.73 3.40 10.40
CA ALA A 29 -3.48 1.96 10.19
C ALA A 29 -2.10 1.71 9.57
N ALA A 30 -1.69 2.54 8.60
CA ALA A 30 -0.41 2.43 7.89
C ALA A 30 0.80 2.66 8.82
N THR A 31 0.64 3.50 9.83
CA THR A 31 1.67 3.77 10.85
C THR A 31 1.56 2.85 12.07
N ALA A 32 0.43 2.16 12.22
CA ALA A 32 0.18 1.17 13.27
C ALA A 32 0.61 -0.27 12.89
N ILE A 33 1.09 -0.50 11.66
CA ILE A 33 1.65 -1.79 11.21
C ILE A 33 2.72 -2.23 12.21
N ALA A 34 2.48 -3.36 12.89
CA ALA A 34 3.35 -3.85 13.95
C ALA A 34 4.09 -5.14 13.59
N ASP A 35 3.56 -5.92 12.65
CA ASP A 35 4.13 -7.19 12.22
C ASP A 35 3.99 -7.39 10.70
N GLY A 36 4.62 -8.46 10.19
CA GLY A 36 4.61 -8.76 8.75
C GLY A 36 3.24 -9.16 8.20
N CYS A 37 2.29 -9.59 9.03
CA CYS A 37 0.93 -9.91 8.59
C CYS A 37 0.09 -8.62 8.45
N ASP A 38 0.24 -7.67 9.38
CA ASP A 38 -0.32 -6.32 9.24
C ASP A 38 0.20 -5.64 7.96
N GLU A 39 1.50 -5.77 7.69
CA GLU A 39 2.15 -5.17 6.51
C GLU A 39 1.65 -5.80 5.21
N GLU A 40 1.61 -7.14 5.14
CA GLU A 40 1.08 -7.88 3.99
C GLU A 40 -0.38 -7.50 3.68
N LEU A 41 -1.23 -7.41 4.72
CA LEU A 41 -2.62 -6.98 4.59
C LEU A 41 -2.71 -5.57 4.00
N TYR A 42 -1.96 -4.62 4.57
CA TYR A 42 -2.00 -3.23 4.14
C TYR A 42 -1.54 -3.08 2.68
N ILE A 43 -0.43 -3.72 2.32
CA ILE A 43 0.10 -3.68 0.96
C ILE A 43 -0.86 -4.35 -0.04
N THR A 44 -1.52 -5.44 0.35
CA THR A 44 -2.51 -6.11 -0.49
C THR A 44 -3.70 -5.19 -0.80
N LYS A 45 -4.26 -4.53 0.21
CA LYS A 45 -5.34 -3.54 0.01
C LYS A 45 -4.90 -2.33 -0.78
N LEU A 46 -3.67 -1.86 -0.55
CA LEU A 46 -3.11 -0.75 -1.31
C LEU A 46 -2.98 -1.13 -2.80
N LYS A 47 -2.52 -2.34 -3.11
CA LYS A 47 -2.45 -2.86 -4.48
C LYS A 47 -3.84 -2.97 -5.12
N GLU A 48 -4.84 -3.48 -4.40
CA GLU A 48 -6.23 -3.53 -4.86
C GLU A 48 -6.73 -2.13 -5.20
N HIS A 49 -6.56 -1.17 -4.28
CA HIS A 49 -6.97 0.21 -4.51
C HIS A 49 -6.29 0.81 -5.76
N VAL A 50 -4.96 0.67 -5.86
CA VAL A 50 -4.18 1.13 -7.02
C VAL A 50 -4.68 0.51 -8.34
N SER A 51 -5.17 -0.74 -8.33
CA SER A 51 -5.72 -1.35 -9.54
C SER A 51 -7.05 -0.76 -10.00
N THR A 52 -7.78 -0.08 -9.10
CA THR A 52 -9.11 0.49 -9.38
C THR A 52 -9.09 1.96 -9.82
N ILE A 53 -7.94 2.64 -9.75
CA ILE A 53 -7.87 4.09 -9.98
C ILE A 53 -8.24 4.52 -11.42
N SER A 54 -8.20 3.59 -12.40
CA SER A 54 -8.62 3.87 -13.78
C SER A 54 -10.13 3.71 -14.03
N ALA A 55 -10.87 3.13 -13.07
CA ALA A 55 -12.29 2.81 -13.22
C ALA A 55 -13.18 4.02 -13.60
N PRO A 56 -12.95 5.25 -13.07
CA PRO A 56 -13.74 6.42 -13.48
C PRO A 56 -13.63 6.73 -14.98
N TYR A 57 -12.43 6.60 -15.57
CA TYR A 57 -12.22 6.84 -17.00
C TYR A 57 -12.84 5.74 -17.85
N GLU A 58 -12.77 4.47 -17.41
CA GLU A 58 -13.41 3.35 -18.12
C GLU A 58 -14.94 3.51 -18.19
N SER A 59 -15.54 3.95 -17.09
CA SER A 59 -16.96 4.28 -17.03
C SER A 59 -17.31 5.45 -17.98
N ALA A 60 -16.51 6.51 -17.96
CA ALA A 60 -16.71 7.69 -18.83
C ALA A 60 -16.57 7.36 -20.32
N ILE A 61 -15.51 6.63 -20.71
CA ILE A 61 -15.30 6.13 -22.08
C ILE A 61 -16.49 5.31 -22.56
N THR A 62 -17.02 4.43 -21.71
CA THR A 62 -18.20 3.61 -22.03
C THR A 62 -19.43 4.49 -22.28
N HIS A 63 -19.64 5.53 -21.46
CA HIS A 63 -20.75 6.46 -21.63
C HIS A 63 -20.60 7.32 -22.91
N LEU A 64 -19.43 7.92 -23.11
CA LEU A 64 -19.13 8.77 -24.28
C LEU A 64 -19.25 7.99 -25.58
N THR A 65 -18.82 6.72 -25.61
CA THR A 65 -18.99 5.84 -26.78
C THR A 65 -20.46 5.65 -27.14
N LYS A 66 -21.34 5.47 -26.13
CA LYS A 66 -22.79 5.36 -26.34
C LYS A 66 -23.38 6.67 -26.87
N ASP A 67 -23.00 7.80 -26.29
CA ASP A 67 -23.48 9.11 -26.72
C ASP A 67 -23.04 9.46 -28.14
N MET A 68 -21.79 9.16 -28.49
CA MET A 68 -21.27 9.36 -29.85
C MET A 68 -22.10 8.59 -30.88
N ARG A 69 -22.46 7.33 -30.58
CA ARG A 69 -23.33 6.51 -31.44
C ARG A 69 -24.74 7.09 -31.53
N ARG A 70 -25.32 7.52 -30.39
CA ARG A 70 -26.65 8.15 -30.35
C ARG A 70 -26.71 9.40 -31.22
N PHE A 71 -25.74 10.30 -31.11
CA PHE A 71 -25.70 11.51 -31.94
C PHE A 71 -25.46 11.21 -33.41
N ALA A 72 -24.66 10.19 -33.74
CA ALA A 72 -24.48 9.75 -35.12
C ALA A 72 -25.80 9.24 -35.73
N LEU A 73 -26.54 8.39 -35.01
CA LEU A 73 -27.83 7.87 -35.46
C LEU A 73 -28.89 8.99 -35.56
N ALA A 74 -28.95 9.88 -34.56
CA ALA A 74 -29.87 11.01 -34.58
C ALA A 74 -29.55 11.96 -35.74
N ALA A 75 -28.28 12.22 -36.04
CA ALA A 75 -27.88 13.05 -37.17
C ALA A 75 -28.29 12.44 -38.51
N ALA A 76 -28.19 11.11 -38.64
CA ALA A 76 -28.63 10.38 -39.83
C ALA A 76 -30.16 10.38 -40.00
N ALA A 77 -30.92 10.34 -38.89
CA ALA A 77 -32.38 10.36 -38.90
C ALA A 77 -32.98 11.78 -38.99
N ALA A 78 -32.19 12.84 -38.77
CA ALA A 78 -32.68 14.21 -38.72
C ALA A 78 -33.05 14.72 -40.13
N PRO A 79 -34.31 15.14 -40.36
CA PRO A 79 -34.75 15.66 -41.67
C PRO A 79 -34.22 17.07 -41.93
N GLU A 80 -34.02 17.87 -40.87
CA GLU A 80 -33.57 19.25 -40.99
C GLU A 80 -32.04 19.39 -40.98
N ILE A 81 -31.51 20.14 -41.94
CA ILE A 81 -30.07 20.41 -42.08
C ILE A 81 -29.49 21.04 -40.80
N LYS A 82 -30.22 21.95 -40.14
CA LYS A 82 -29.76 22.63 -38.92
C LYS A 82 -29.59 21.66 -37.76
N THR A 83 -30.60 20.82 -37.54
CA THR A 83 -30.57 19.75 -36.53
C THR A 83 -29.44 18.77 -36.80
N ARG A 84 -29.24 18.39 -38.06
CA ARG A 84 -28.12 17.55 -38.49
C ARG A 84 -26.75 18.19 -38.20
N CYS A 85 -26.53 19.47 -38.56
CA CYS A 85 -25.27 20.16 -38.21
C CYS A 85 -25.06 20.21 -36.69
N GLY A 86 -26.10 20.50 -35.89
CA GLY A 86 -26.01 20.52 -34.44
C GLY A 86 -25.61 19.16 -33.84
N LEU A 87 -26.20 18.07 -34.32
CA LEU A 87 -25.90 16.71 -33.86
C LEU A 87 -24.49 16.26 -34.29
N HIS A 88 -24.01 16.66 -35.46
CA HIS A 88 -22.60 16.46 -35.84
C HIS A 88 -21.64 17.24 -34.94
N GLY A 89 -22.00 18.47 -34.55
CA GLY A 89 -21.23 19.25 -33.57
C GLY A 89 -21.15 18.54 -32.20
N LEU A 90 -22.27 18.02 -31.70
CA LEU A 90 -22.29 17.22 -30.46
C LEU A 90 -21.45 15.96 -30.58
N LYS A 91 -21.55 15.22 -31.70
CA LYS A 91 -20.71 14.05 -31.97
C LYS A 91 -19.21 14.42 -31.91
N ALA A 92 -18.81 15.54 -32.52
CA ALA A 92 -17.42 15.99 -32.50
C ALA A 92 -16.95 16.35 -31.09
N ALA A 93 -17.78 17.03 -30.28
CA ALA A 93 -17.47 17.34 -28.89
C ALA A 93 -17.31 16.07 -28.03
N VAL A 94 -18.18 15.07 -28.21
CA VAL A 94 -18.06 13.77 -27.53
C VAL A 94 -16.80 13.04 -27.96
N ALA A 95 -16.43 13.08 -29.24
CA ALA A 95 -15.20 12.46 -29.74
C ALA A 95 -13.92 13.08 -29.11
N ALA A 96 -13.90 14.40 -28.93
CA ALA A 96 -12.79 15.08 -28.24
C ALA A 96 -12.70 14.72 -26.75
N ALA A 97 -13.84 14.61 -26.06
CA ALA A 97 -13.89 14.14 -24.68
C ALA A 97 -13.42 12.68 -24.56
N LEU A 98 -13.84 11.81 -25.49
CA LEU A 98 -13.43 10.41 -25.55
C LEU A 98 -11.91 10.27 -25.70
N GLN A 99 -11.30 11.01 -26.62
CA GLN A 99 -9.85 10.99 -26.81
C GLN A 99 -9.09 11.43 -25.54
N THR A 100 -9.62 12.46 -24.85
CA THR A 100 -9.05 12.94 -23.59
C THR A 100 -9.10 11.85 -22.51
N ASP A 101 -10.25 11.22 -22.30
CA ASP A 101 -10.41 10.17 -21.28
C ASP A 101 -9.61 8.91 -21.62
N GLU A 102 -9.49 8.54 -22.90
CA GLU A 102 -8.63 7.44 -23.32
C GLU A 102 -7.16 7.69 -23.00
N GLN A 103 -6.68 8.91 -23.23
CA GLN A 103 -5.32 9.32 -22.88
C GLN A 103 -5.10 9.29 -21.37
N LEU A 104 -6.02 9.89 -20.60
CA LEU A 104 -5.94 9.89 -19.14
C LEU A 104 -5.99 8.47 -18.57
N ARG A 105 -6.84 7.59 -19.11
CA ARG A 105 -6.89 6.17 -18.73
C ARG A 105 -5.55 5.50 -18.96
N ARG A 106 -4.95 5.63 -20.15
CA ARG A 106 -3.65 5.01 -20.47
C ARG A 106 -2.55 5.48 -19.52
N GLN A 107 -2.48 6.78 -19.26
CA GLN A 107 -1.50 7.36 -18.33
C GLN A 107 -1.70 6.83 -16.90
N THR A 108 -2.96 6.77 -16.46
CA THR A 108 -3.34 6.30 -15.13
C THR A 108 -3.05 4.81 -14.95
N GLN A 109 -3.36 3.98 -15.95
CA GLN A 109 -3.04 2.56 -15.95
C GLN A 109 -1.54 2.30 -15.94
N ALA A 110 -0.74 3.08 -16.66
CA ALA A 110 0.72 2.96 -16.63
C ALA A 110 1.29 3.23 -15.23
N LYS A 111 0.79 4.28 -14.55
CA LYS A 111 1.16 4.59 -13.17
C LYS A 111 0.72 3.51 -12.19
N ALA A 112 -0.53 3.04 -12.32
CA ALA A 112 -1.06 1.94 -11.51
C ALA A 112 -0.22 0.67 -11.64
N LYS A 113 0.17 0.32 -12.88
CA LYS A 113 1.01 -0.84 -13.17
C LYS A 113 2.39 -0.73 -12.51
N ALA A 114 3.06 0.41 -12.67
CA ALA A 114 4.37 0.63 -12.05
C ALA A 114 4.31 0.55 -10.51
N ALA A 115 3.26 1.11 -9.90
CA ALA A 115 3.00 0.98 -8.48
C ALA A 115 2.74 -0.48 -8.07
N ALA A 116 1.90 -1.21 -8.79
CA ALA A 116 1.61 -2.62 -8.50
C ALA A 116 2.86 -3.52 -8.61
N GLU A 117 3.74 -3.27 -9.58
CA GLU A 117 5.02 -3.97 -9.73
C GLU A 117 5.94 -3.74 -8.52
N ALA A 118 6.09 -2.48 -8.09
CA ALA A 118 6.88 -2.14 -6.91
C ALA A 118 6.31 -2.78 -5.63
N LEU A 119 4.97 -2.75 -5.46
CA LEU A 119 4.29 -3.39 -4.34
C LEU A 119 4.48 -4.92 -4.32
N ASN A 120 4.46 -5.58 -5.49
CA ASN A 120 4.71 -7.03 -5.58
C ASN A 120 6.14 -7.40 -5.17
N SER A 121 7.12 -6.58 -5.58
CA SER A 121 8.51 -6.76 -5.15
C SER A 121 8.61 -6.64 -3.62
N HIS A 122 7.94 -5.64 -3.04
CA HIS A 122 7.90 -5.44 -1.59
C HIS A 122 7.20 -6.59 -0.86
N LEU A 123 6.08 -7.12 -1.37
CA LEU A 123 5.41 -8.30 -0.81
C LEU A 123 6.34 -9.53 -0.72
N THR A 124 7.23 -9.70 -1.71
CA THR A 124 8.23 -10.77 -1.67
C THR A 124 9.21 -10.55 -0.50
N ARG A 125 9.56 -9.30 -0.21
CA ARG A 125 10.39 -8.96 0.94
C ARG A 125 9.65 -9.19 2.27
N VAL A 126 8.38 -8.80 2.36
CA VAL A 126 7.53 -9.09 3.53
C VAL A 126 7.42 -10.59 3.78
N ALA A 127 7.28 -11.40 2.73
CA ALA A 127 7.27 -12.86 2.86
C ALA A 127 8.59 -13.40 3.45
N ARG A 128 9.74 -12.90 2.98
CA ARG A 128 11.07 -13.25 3.54
C ARG A 128 11.20 -12.80 4.99
N ALA A 129 10.75 -11.59 5.30
CA ALA A 129 10.74 -11.04 6.65
C ALA A 129 9.94 -11.94 7.61
N LYS A 130 8.74 -12.36 7.21
CA LYS A 130 7.91 -13.32 7.96
C LYS A 130 8.60 -14.67 8.14
N GLN A 131 9.30 -15.18 7.13
CA GLN A 131 10.04 -16.44 7.23
C GLN A 131 11.19 -16.35 8.24
N LEU A 132 12.00 -15.28 8.18
CA LEU A 132 13.09 -15.03 9.13
C LEU A 132 12.55 -14.88 10.55
N HIS A 133 11.46 -14.12 10.73
CA HIS A 133 10.80 -13.90 12.02
C HIS A 133 10.24 -15.17 12.67
N ASN A 134 9.92 -16.17 11.85
CA ASN A 134 9.45 -17.48 12.30
C ASN A 134 10.56 -18.54 12.35
N THR A 135 11.81 -18.17 12.08
CA THR A 135 12.94 -19.09 12.12
C THR A 135 13.39 -19.32 13.57
N GLN A 136 13.65 -20.58 13.92
CA GLN A 136 14.21 -21.00 15.20
C GLN A 136 15.34 -21.99 14.99
N THR A 137 16.24 -22.05 15.97
CA THR A 137 17.33 -23.02 16.03
C THR A 137 17.13 -23.89 17.27
N LYS A 138 17.19 -25.20 17.07
CA LYS A 138 17.07 -26.20 18.14
C LYS A 138 18.21 -27.20 18.08
N VAL A 139 18.48 -27.88 19.20
CA VAL A 139 19.42 -29.02 19.20
C VAL A 139 18.78 -30.15 18.39
N LYS A 140 19.53 -30.65 17.39
CA LYS A 140 19.06 -31.73 16.54
C LYS A 140 18.88 -33.00 17.37
N THR A 141 17.77 -33.71 17.16
CA THR A 141 17.47 -34.92 17.92
C THR A 141 18.27 -36.14 17.42
N GLY A 142 18.48 -37.11 18.31
CA GLY A 142 19.10 -38.41 17.99
C GLY A 142 20.62 -38.49 18.25
N SER A 143 21.20 -39.66 17.97
CA SER A 143 22.61 -40.00 18.23
C SER A 143 23.57 -39.42 17.18
N LEU A 144 23.49 -38.11 16.92
CA LEU A 144 24.29 -37.41 15.90
C LEU A 144 25.44 -36.58 16.48
N HIS A 145 25.46 -36.42 17.81
CA HIS A 145 26.45 -35.64 18.54
C HIS A 145 27.69 -36.49 18.86
N THR A 146 28.87 -35.89 18.82
CA THR A 146 30.13 -36.63 18.97
C THR A 146 31.03 -36.04 20.04
N ARG A 147 31.73 -36.90 20.78
CA ARG A 147 32.84 -36.52 21.67
C ARG A 147 34.18 -36.79 20.97
N LYS A 148 35.16 -35.90 21.15
CA LYS A 148 36.52 -36.10 20.63
C LYS A 148 37.47 -36.46 21.79
N PRO A 149 38.00 -37.69 21.85
CA PRO A 149 38.76 -38.16 23.02
C PRO A 149 40.26 -37.82 23.03
N SER A 150 40.82 -37.06 22.08
CA SER A 150 42.27 -36.80 22.03
C SER A 150 42.66 -35.38 21.59
N GLY A 151 43.57 -34.75 22.34
CA GLY A 151 44.29 -33.51 22.02
C GLY A 151 43.56 -32.21 22.37
N ALA A 152 42.22 -32.23 22.38
CA ALA A 152 41.36 -31.20 22.93
C ALA A 152 40.04 -31.89 23.31
N GLU A 153 39.73 -31.97 24.60
CA GLU A 153 38.49 -32.57 25.11
C GLU A 153 37.31 -31.73 24.61
N SER A 154 36.66 -32.15 23.52
CA SER A 154 35.58 -31.37 22.89
C SER A 154 34.35 -32.20 22.55
N VAL A 155 33.21 -31.52 22.61
CA VAL A 155 31.89 -32.08 22.25
C VAL A 155 31.35 -31.32 21.05
N LYS A 156 30.85 -32.05 20.06
CA LYS A 156 30.14 -31.49 18.90
C LYS A 156 28.64 -31.67 19.11
N ILE A 157 27.94 -30.56 19.31
CA ILE A 157 26.48 -30.50 19.30
C ILE A 157 26.02 -30.04 17.92
N LEU A 158 25.05 -30.73 17.33
CA LEU A 158 24.48 -30.35 16.04
C LEU A 158 23.19 -29.59 16.31
N LEU A 159 23.09 -28.43 15.68
CA LEU A 159 21.87 -27.63 15.67
C LEU A 159 21.14 -27.85 14.35
N GLU A 160 19.83 -27.71 14.37
CA GLU A 160 19.00 -27.66 13.19
C GLU A 160 18.11 -26.41 13.22
N THR A 161 17.85 -25.88 12.03
CA THR A 161 16.97 -24.73 11.84
C THR A 161 15.58 -25.21 11.43
N ASP A 162 14.56 -24.60 12.02
CA ASP A 162 13.16 -24.86 11.76
C ASP A 162 12.44 -23.53 11.51
N SER A 163 11.46 -23.51 10.63
CA SER A 163 10.74 -22.28 10.23
C SER A 163 9.41 -22.12 10.97
N LYS A 164 9.28 -22.74 12.14
CA LYS A 164 8.04 -22.85 12.93
C LYS A 164 8.22 -22.40 14.37
N LEU A 165 8.81 -21.23 14.58
CA LEU A 165 8.81 -20.60 15.89
C LEU A 165 7.36 -20.29 16.32
N ALA A 166 6.95 -20.82 17.47
CA ALA A 166 5.58 -20.68 17.96
C ALA A 166 5.18 -19.21 18.19
N GLY A 167 3.88 -18.92 18.03
CA GLY A 167 3.31 -17.59 18.28
C GLY A 167 3.39 -16.61 17.12
N GLY A 168 3.64 -17.07 15.87
CA GLY A 168 3.70 -16.26 14.63
C GLY A 168 2.53 -15.28 14.47
N CYS A 169 2.69 -14.27 13.61
CA CYS A 169 1.55 -13.42 13.25
C CYS A 169 0.48 -14.26 12.53
N ALA A 170 -0.79 -13.97 12.80
CA ALA A 170 -1.91 -14.66 12.16
C ALA A 170 -2.13 -14.10 10.76
N THR A 171 -2.34 -14.97 9.77
CA THR A 171 -2.75 -14.54 8.43
C THR A 171 -4.09 -13.79 8.54
N LEU A 172 -4.11 -12.56 8.03
CA LEU A 172 -5.29 -11.70 8.01
C LEU A 172 -5.93 -11.78 6.63
N GLU A 173 -7.26 -11.93 6.59
CA GLU A 173 -7.94 -12.07 5.31
C GLU A 173 -8.26 -10.68 4.70
N PRO A 174 -7.72 -10.33 3.52
CA PRO A 174 -7.88 -8.99 2.96
C PRO A 174 -9.33 -8.63 2.67
N ALA A 175 -10.17 -9.60 2.28
CA ALA A 175 -11.55 -9.36 1.91
C ALA A 175 -12.41 -8.87 3.08
N THR A 176 -12.15 -9.37 4.30
CA THR A 176 -12.99 -9.11 5.47
C THR A 176 -12.33 -8.21 6.51
N THR A 177 -11.00 -8.14 6.53
CA THR A 177 -10.27 -7.36 7.53
C THR A 177 -10.25 -5.89 7.12
N THR A 178 -10.79 -5.00 7.94
CA THR A 178 -10.86 -3.55 7.66
C THR A 178 -10.00 -2.70 8.59
N LYS A 179 -9.38 -3.32 9.60
CA LYS A 179 -8.62 -2.63 10.65
C LYS A 179 -7.26 -3.27 10.91
N ILE A 180 -6.28 -2.44 11.29
CA ILE A 180 -5.00 -2.84 11.87
C ILE A 180 -4.88 -2.17 13.23
N LYS A 181 -4.63 -2.95 14.29
CA LYS A 181 -4.55 -2.45 15.69
C LYS A 181 -5.68 -1.47 16.07
N ASN A 182 -6.92 -1.83 15.73
CA ASN A 182 -8.13 -1.02 15.93
C ASN A 182 -8.18 0.32 15.17
N LYS A 183 -7.35 0.51 14.14
CA LYS A 183 -7.37 1.66 13.22
C LYS A 183 -7.91 1.25 11.87
N ASP A 184 -8.84 2.03 11.33
CA ASP A 184 -9.42 1.79 10.00
C ASP A 184 -8.37 1.93 8.90
N ILE A 185 -8.41 1.01 7.94
CA ILE A 185 -7.53 1.04 6.77
C ILE A 185 -8.11 2.02 5.75
N GLU A 186 -7.52 3.22 5.71
CA GLU A 186 -7.91 4.31 4.82
C GLU A 186 -6.81 4.58 3.78
N ILE A 187 -6.83 3.85 2.66
CA ILE A 187 -5.80 3.97 1.60
C ILE A 187 -5.77 5.38 0.99
N ASP A 188 -6.93 6.01 0.82
CA ASP A 188 -7.05 7.38 0.26
C ASP A 188 -6.32 8.44 1.10
N LYS A 189 -6.17 8.17 2.40
CA LYS A 189 -5.55 9.05 3.39
C LYS A 189 -4.09 8.69 3.68
N LEU A 190 -3.49 7.79 2.91
CA LEU A 190 -2.10 7.40 3.06
C LEU A 190 -1.17 8.60 2.82
N VAL A 191 -0.27 8.84 3.78
CA VAL A 191 0.80 9.85 3.74
C VAL A 191 2.15 9.17 3.97
N THR A 192 2.22 8.38 5.04
CA THR A 192 3.39 7.60 5.45
C THR A 192 2.92 6.20 5.83
N MET A 193 3.77 5.20 5.62
CA MET A 193 3.55 3.85 6.11
C MET A 193 4.82 3.24 6.70
N LYS A 194 4.67 2.31 7.65
CA LYS A 194 5.79 1.49 8.09
C LYS A 194 5.98 0.32 7.12
N ILE A 195 7.22 0.10 6.72
CA ILE A 195 7.62 -1.02 5.88
C ILE A 195 8.80 -1.74 6.50
N VAL A 196 8.97 -3.02 6.15
CA VAL A 196 10.21 -3.73 6.45
C VAL A 196 11.38 -3.14 5.67
N ASP A 197 12.48 -2.91 6.38
CA ASP A 197 13.75 -2.42 5.84
C ASP A 197 14.61 -3.61 5.41
N GLU A 198 14.96 -3.68 4.12
CA GLU A 198 15.80 -4.77 3.58
C GLU A 198 17.14 -4.87 4.29
N THR A 199 17.68 -3.73 4.71
CA THR A 199 18.99 -3.65 5.38
C THR A 199 18.96 -4.17 6.82
N LYS A 200 17.77 -4.43 7.38
CA LYS A 200 17.57 -4.89 8.76
C LYS A 200 16.86 -6.24 8.85
N LEU A 201 16.83 -7.00 7.75
CA LEU A 201 16.23 -8.34 7.75
C LEU A 201 16.96 -9.30 8.70
N ASP A 202 18.26 -9.09 8.95
CA ASP A 202 19.03 -9.85 9.94
C ASP A 202 18.43 -9.73 11.36
N LYS A 203 17.87 -8.57 11.70
CA LYS A 203 17.22 -8.32 13.00
C LYS A 203 15.93 -9.11 13.19
N LEU A 204 15.39 -9.71 12.13
CA LEU A 204 14.23 -10.60 12.22
C LEU A 204 14.59 -12.02 12.60
N ALA A 205 15.86 -12.42 12.44
CA ALA A 205 16.31 -13.67 13.04
C ALA A 205 16.26 -13.50 14.55
N GLY A 206 15.49 -14.35 15.23
CA GLY A 206 15.43 -14.37 16.69
C GLY A 206 16.80 -14.68 17.30
N GLU A 207 16.98 -14.32 18.56
CA GLU A 207 18.20 -14.65 19.31
C GLU A 207 18.11 -16.07 19.85
N THR A 208 19.13 -16.89 19.62
CA THR A 208 19.16 -18.27 20.11
C THR A 208 20.05 -18.38 21.33
N ALA A 209 19.45 -18.66 22.48
CA ALA A 209 20.17 -19.04 23.68
C ALA A 209 20.53 -20.52 23.61
N PHE A 210 21.82 -20.82 23.69
CA PHE A 210 22.30 -22.19 23.91
C PHE A 210 22.52 -22.41 25.40
N THR A 211 21.92 -23.45 25.95
CA THR A 211 22.04 -23.81 27.37
C THR A 211 22.65 -25.19 27.49
N ALA A 212 23.72 -25.29 28.26
CA ALA A 212 24.27 -26.56 28.71
C ALA A 212 24.01 -26.70 30.21
N THR A 213 23.27 -27.73 30.61
CA THR A 213 23.05 -28.09 32.01
C THR A 213 24.17 -29.00 32.47
N ALA A 214 24.84 -28.63 33.56
CA ALA A 214 25.88 -29.40 34.22
C ALA A 214 25.28 -30.35 35.28
N ASP A 215 25.97 -31.46 35.56
CA ASP A 215 25.50 -32.51 36.49
C ASP A 215 25.50 -32.09 37.98
N ARG A 216 26.41 -31.21 38.41
CA ARG A 216 26.62 -30.94 39.85
C ARG A 216 26.62 -29.47 40.26
N SER A 217 27.52 -28.64 39.72
CA SER A 217 27.64 -27.25 40.13
C SER A 217 28.23 -26.37 39.03
N CYS A 218 27.74 -25.13 38.97
CA CYS A 218 28.40 -24.00 38.32
C CYS A 218 28.72 -22.97 39.40
N ASN A 219 29.96 -22.48 39.40
CA ASN A 219 30.41 -21.46 40.36
C ASN A 219 30.05 -20.07 39.83
N GLY A 220 29.39 -19.23 40.63
CA GLY A 220 29.02 -17.87 40.23
C GLY A 220 27.76 -17.40 40.94
N LEU A 221 27.47 -16.09 40.87
CA LEU A 221 26.18 -15.59 41.32
C LEU A 221 25.10 -15.96 40.31
N ARG A 222 23.87 -16.08 40.80
CA ARG A 222 22.70 -16.31 39.94
C ARG A 222 22.58 -15.15 38.95
N ASP A 223 22.41 -15.48 37.68
CA ASP A 223 22.21 -14.53 36.57
C ASP A 223 23.40 -13.56 36.33
N GLU A 224 24.61 -13.93 36.76
CA GLU A 224 25.83 -13.18 36.49
C GLU A 224 26.23 -13.29 35.02
N ALA A 225 26.37 -12.15 34.34
CA ALA A 225 26.80 -12.11 32.95
C ALA A 225 28.31 -12.37 32.85
N ALA A 226 28.69 -13.34 32.02
CA ALA A 226 30.07 -13.69 31.77
C ALA A 226 30.28 -14.06 30.30
N GLU A 227 31.50 -13.88 29.80
CA GLU A 227 31.89 -14.39 28.49
C GLU A 227 31.70 -15.92 28.41
N PRO A 228 31.37 -16.49 27.23
CA PRO A 228 31.04 -17.90 27.09
C PRO A 228 32.09 -18.84 27.72
N ASP A 229 33.38 -18.58 27.48
CA ASP A 229 34.45 -19.43 28.00
C ASP A 229 34.50 -19.42 29.53
N THR A 230 34.28 -18.27 30.16
CA THR A 230 34.23 -18.12 31.62
C THR A 230 33.01 -18.85 32.19
N ALA A 231 31.85 -18.69 31.56
CA ALA A 231 30.63 -19.37 31.96
C ALA A 231 30.77 -20.89 31.90
N PHE A 232 31.34 -21.44 30.82
CA PHE A 232 31.58 -22.88 30.69
C PHE A 232 32.66 -23.40 31.67
N HIS A 233 33.77 -22.66 31.87
CA HIS A 233 34.81 -23.04 32.83
C HIS A 233 34.31 -23.08 34.27
N SER A 234 33.27 -22.31 34.59
CA SER A 234 32.69 -22.29 35.93
C SER A 234 31.90 -23.55 36.28
N CYS A 235 31.57 -24.39 35.29
CA CYS A 235 30.66 -25.53 35.41
C CYS A 235 31.38 -26.88 35.34
N THR A 236 30.93 -27.86 36.15
CA THR A 236 31.44 -29.25 36.10
C THR A 236 30.42 -30.18 35.43
N PHE A 237 30.74 -30.67 34.24
CA PHE A 237 29.91 -31.63 33.49
C PHE A 237 30.25 -33.07 33.89
N GLY A 238 29.29 -33.77 34.50
CA GLY A 238 29.47 -35.12 35.04
C GLY A 238 29.15 -36.25 34.05
N SER A 239 28.93 -37.47 34.55
CA SER A 239 28.62 -38.64 33.71
C SER A 239 27.12 -38.80 33.41
N ASN A 240 26.25 -38.17 34.19
CA ASN A 240 24.80 -38.22 34.06
C ASN A 240 24.22 -36.80 34.09
N GLY A 241 22.92 -36.66 33.85
CA GLY A 241 22.19 -35.39 34.09
C GLY A 241 22.46 -34.25 33.12
N ASN A 242 23.56 -34.26 32.36
CA ASN A 242 23.89 -33.15 31.45
C ASN A 242 22.89 -33.09 30.28
N LYS A 243 22.51 -31.86 29.91
CA LYS A 243 21.61 -31.61 28.79
C LYS A 243 22.10 -30.42 27.98
N ALA A 244 21.97 -30.50 26.66
CA ALA A 244 22.14 -29.35 25.78
C ALA A 244 20.78 -28.98 25.21
N ALA A 245 20.45 -27.69 25.26
CA ALA A 245 19.25 -27.13 24.69
C ALA A 245 19.62 -25.88 23.89
N ALA A 246 18.82 -25.59 22.86
CA ALA A 246 18.85 -24.32 22.16
C ALA A 246 17.42 -23.84 22.06
N ALA A 247 17.19 -22.59 22.48
CA ALA A 247 15.89 -21.96 22.46
C ALA A 247 16.01 -20.61 21.77
N THR A 248 15.21 -20.39 20.74
CA THR A 248 15.17 -19.11 20.04
C THR A 248 14.08 -18.23 20.64
N THR A 249 14.48 -17.05 21.09
CA THR A 249 13.59 -15.96 21.44
C THR A 249 13.31 -15.15 20.19
N ARG A 250 12.02 -14.92 19.93
CA ARG A 250 11.58 -14.12 18.80
C ARG A 250 12.03 -12.66 18.93
N SER A 251 12.49 -12.07 17.84
CA SER A 251 12.80 -10.65 17.80
C SER A 251 11.55 -9.78 17.65
N GLU A 252 11.66 -8.51 18.03
CA GLU A 252 10.61 -7.53 17.79
C GLU A 252 10.62 -7.08 16.32
N TYR A 253 9.49 -7.24 15.62
CA TYR A 253 9.39 -6.88 14.19
C TYR A 253 9.66 -5.39 13.96
N SER A 254 9.31 -4.52 14.92
CA SER A 254 9.56 -3.07 14.89
C SER A 254 11.03 -2.71 14.68
N ASN A 255 11.97 -3.55 15.12
CA ASN A 255 13.41 -3.29 14.95
C ASN A 255 13.88 -3.45 13.49
N SER A 256 13.07 -4.11 12.66
CA SER A 256 13.31 -4.27 11.22
C SER A 256 12.55 -3.28 10.36
N GLN A 257 11.72 -2.41 10.95
CA GLN A 257 10.87 -1.48 10.21
C GLN A 257 11.55 -0.13 9.98
N LYS A 258 11.11 0.55 8.92
CA LYS A 258 11.35 1.97 8.67
C LYS A 258 10.07 2.67 8.20
N GLN A 259 10.08 4.00 8.24
CA GLN A 259 8.99 4.80 7.68
C GLN A 259 9.26 5.11 6.21
N LEU A 260 8.29 4.82 5.35
CA LEU A 260 8.24 5.28 3.97
C LEU A 260 7.31 6.49 3.87
N HIS A 261 7.88 7.67 3.63
CA HIS A 261 7.15 8.90 3.40
C HIS A 261 6.77 9.02 1.93
N ILE A 262 5.47 8.97 1.61
CA ILE A 262 4.96 8.99 0.23
C ILE A 262 4.59 10.43 -0.16
N PHE A 263 3.83 11.11 0.71
CA PHE A 263 3.36 12.48 0.51
C PHE A 263 3.96 13.43 1.53
N LYS A 264 4.08 14.72 1.18
CA LYS A 264 4.51 15.77 2.11
C LYS A 264 3.55 15.92 3.28
N SER A 265 2.25 15.94 3.00
CA SER A 265 1.22 15.95 4.02
C SER A 265 -0.11 15.40 3.48
N LYS A 266 -1.17 15.54 4.26
CA LYS A 266 -2.53 15.15 3.85
C LYS A 266 -3.13 16.15 2.86
N THR A 267 -2.88 17.43 3.09
CA THR A 267 -3.41 18.54 2.28
C THR A 267 -2.51 18.79 1.07
N ASP A 268 -1.20 18.67 1.28
CA ASP A 268 -0.20 18.72 0.23
C ASP A 268 0.11 17.30 -0.27
N ARG A 269 -0.61 16.90 -1.32
CA ARG A 269 -0.46 15.62 -2.03
C ARG A 269 0.71 15.62 -3.03
N GLU A 270 1.66 16.56 -2.89
CA GLU A 270 2.94 16.42 -3.55
C GLU A 270 3.77 15.27 -2.96
N CYS A 271 4.64 14.71 -3.79
CA CYS A 271 5.50 13.62 -3.35
C CYS A 271 6.49 14.13 -2.32
N HIS A 272 6.75 13.31 -1.30
CA HIS A 272 7.74 13.62 -0.30
C HIS A 272 9.14 13.73 -0.95
N GLU A 273 9.98 14.62 -0.43
CA GLU A 273 11.32 14.90 -0.99
C GLU A 273 12.21 13.65 -1.06
N THR A 274 12.07 12.74 -0.09
CA THR A 274 12.82 11.48 -0.02
C THR A 274 12.48 10.49 -1.13
N VAL A 275 11.35 10.66 -1.81
CA VAL A 275 10.89 9.74 -2.87
C VAL A 275 10.74 10.43 -4.23
N ALA A 276 10.61 11.76 -4.26
CA ALA A 276 10.31 12.52 -5.47
C ALA A 276 11.30 12.28 -6.62
N ALA A 277 12.59 12.12 -6.32
CA ALA A 277 13.66 11.93 -7.30
C ALA A 277 14.07 10.46 -7.52
N ALA A 278 13.37 9.49 -6.91
CA ALA A 278 13.79 8.09 -6.94
C ALA A 278 13.66 7.46 -8.33
N THR A 279 14.62 6.62 -8.72
CA THR A 279 14.64 5.96 -10.04
C THR A 279 14.56 4.44 -9.90
N PRO A 280 14.14 3.70 -10.95
CA PRO A 280 14.02 2.24 -10.88
C PRO A 280 15.33 1.51 -10.51
N SER A 281 16.49 2.10 -10.85
CA SER A 281 17.82 1.54 -10.58
C SER A 281 18.42 1.98 -9.24
N GLY A 282 17.73 2.85 -8.50
CA GLY A 282 18.19 3.37 -7.21
C GLY A 282 17.66 2.58 -6.03
N ASP A 283 17.37 3.29 -4.93
CA ASP A 283 16.74 2.70 -3.76
C ASP A 283 15.31 2.22 -4.08
N ALA A 284 15.07 0.92 -3.91
CA ALA A 284 13.82 0.28 -4.28
C ALA A 284 12.62 0.80 -3.47
N ASP A 285 12.83 1.21 -2.22
CA ASP A 285 11.75 1.67 -1.34
C ASP A 285 11.37 3.10 -1.66
N ALA A 286 12.37 3.95 -1.93
CA ALA A 286 12.17 5.29 -2.44
C ALA A 286 11.48 5.25 -3.82
N TYR A 287 11.88 4.32 -4.69
CA TYR A 287 11.23 4.11 -5.98
C TYR A 287 9.76 3.70 -5.80
N MET A 288 9.48 2.74 -4.92
CA MET A 288 8.13 2.34 -4.56
C MET A 288 7.31 3.54 -4.05
N GLY A 289 7.87 4.35 -3.15
CA GLY A 289 7.24 5.57 -2.67
C GLY A 289 6.92 6.56 -3.79
N ARG A 290 7.81 6.73 -4.78
CA ARG A 290 7.58 7.62 -5.93
C ARG A 290 6.41 7.14 -6.77
N VAL A 291 6.42 5.87 -7.19
CA VAL A 291 5.37 5.34 -8.07
C VAL A 291 4.02 5.27 -7.36
N LEU A 292 3.99 5.02 -6.05
CA LEU A 292 2.79 5.13 -5.23
C LEU A 292 2.27 6.57 -5.17
N CYS A 293 3.15 7.54 -4.95
CA CYS A 293 2.77 8.95 -4.98
C CYS A 293 2.15 9.32 -6.34
N GLU A 294 2.79 8.95 -7.46
CA GLU A 294 2.30 9.25 -8.80
C GLU A 294 0.96 8.61 -9.12
N ALA A 295 0.73 7.37 -8.65
CA ALA A 295 -0.51 6.64 -8.86
C ALA A 295 -1.65 7.15 -7.97
N LEU A 296 -1.37 7.50 -6.72
CA LEU A 296 -2.37 7.93 -5.73
C LEU A 296 -2.63 9.44 -5.73
N LYS A 297 -1.87 10.21 -6.51
CA LYS A 297 -2.17 11.64 -6.72
C LYS A 297 -3.58 11.79 -7.30
N PRO A 298 -4.39 12.76 -6.81
CA PRO A 298 -5.69 13.03 -7.38
C PRO A 298 -5.58 13.21 -8.90
N ALA A 299 -6.24 12.32 -9.65
CA ALA A 299 -6.21 12.39 -11.10
C ALA A 299 -7.24 13.43 -11.58
N PRO A 300 -7.02 14.06 -12.76
CA PRO A 300 -8.01 14.96 -13.34
C PRO A 300 -9.37 14.27 -13.48
N PRO A 301 -10.49 14.96 -13.21
CA PRO A 301 -11.81 14.35 -13.36
C PRO A 301 -12.02 13.92 -14.82
N ALA A 302 -12.70 12.80 -15.02
CA ALA A 302 -13.09 12.35 -16.35
C ALA A 302 -13.94 13.41 -17.07
N ALA A 303 -13.73 13.55 -18.38
CA ALA A 303 -14.44 14.51 -19.19
C ALA A 303 -15.94 14.17 -19.24
N LYS A 304 -16.78 15.14 -18.87
CA LYS A 304 -18.24 15.01 -18.96
C LYS A 304 -18.77 16.03 -19.96
N THR A 305 -19.54 15.56 -20.94
CA THR A 305 -20.31 16.44 -21.83
C THR A 305 -21.67 16.71 -21.19
N THR A 306 -21.83 17.93 -20.65
CA THR A 306 -23.15 18.42 -20.21
C THR A 306 -23.84 19.09 -21.40
N TYR A 307 -24.91 18.47 -21.90
CA TYR A 307 -25.67 19.02 -23.02
C TYR A 307 -26.66 20.07 -22.52
N ARG A 308 -26.47 21.34 -22.88
CA ARG A 308 -27.51 22.36 -22.74
C ARG A 308 -28.17 22.61 -24.09
N ALA A 309 -29.47 22.38 -24.16
CA ALA A 309 -30.27 22.79 -25.31
C ALA A 309 -30.45 24.32 -25.26
N GLN A 310 -29.58 25.07 -25.94
CA GLN A 310 -29.89 26.46 -26.32
C GLN A 310 -30.16 26.50 -27.82
N VAL A 311 -31.45 26.49 -28.16
CA VAL A 311 -31.91 26.83 -29.52
C VAL A 311 -31.78 28.34 -29.67
N SER A 312 -30.60 28.80 -30.08
CA SER A 312 -30.34 30.21 -30.39
C SER A 312 -30.24 30.40 -31.91
N LYS A 313 -30.93 31.43 -32.41
CA LYS A 313 -30.95 31.86 -33.83
C LYS A 313 -29.59 32.42 -34.25
N GLN A 314 -28.59 31.57 -34.47
CA GLN A 314 -27.39 31.95 -35.25
C GLN A 314 -26.70 30.72 -35.83
N THR A 315 -27.36 30.16 -36.84
CA THR A 315 -26.78 29.29 -37.84
C THR A 315 -26.01 30.19 -38.82
N LEU A 316 -24.68 30.27 -38.76
CA LEU A 316 -23.95 30.79 -39.93
C LEU A 316 -22.59 30.09 -40.04
N HIS A 317 -22.54 29.18 -41.02
CA HIS A 317 -21.39 28.48 -41.59
C HIS A 317 -20.82 27.31 -40.78
N CYS A 318 -21.31 26.10 -41.07
CA CYS A 318 -20.98 24.82 -40.41
C CYS A 318 -19.47 24.43 -40.34
N PHE A 319 -18.49 25.30 -40.62
CA PHE A 319 -17.07 25.01 -40.34
C PHE A 319 -16.09 26.17 -40.10
N LYS A 320 -16.50 27.46 -40.00
CA LYS A 320 -15.68 28.43 -39.20
C LYS A 320 -15.77 28.13 -37.69
N GLN A 321 -16.64 27.17 -37.36
CA GLN A 321 -17.15 26.77 -36.06
C GLN A 321 -16.54 25.48 -35.48
N SER A 322 -15.60 24.81 -36.18
CA SER A 322 -14.93 23.60 -35.68
C SER A 322 -13.42 23.74 -35.43
N GLN A 323 -12.81 24.90 -35.74
CA GLN A 323 -11.37 25.16 -35.52
C GLN A 323 -11.06 26.23 -34.46
N HIS A 324 -12.06 26.91 -33.88
CA HIS A 324 -11.86 27.92 -32.84
C HIS A 324 -12.23 27.46 -31.41
N VAL A 325 -12.74 26.24 -31.22
CA VAL A 325 -13.08 25.70 -29.90
C VAL A 325 -11.88 24.97 -29.30
N THR A 326 -10.76 25.68 -29.17
CA THR A 326 -9.56 25.21 -28.43
C THR A 326 -9.32 26.03 -27.16
N ARG A 327 -10.27 26.86 -26.73
CA ARG A 327 -10.18 27.58 -25.47
C ARG A 327 -11.50 27.49 -24.74
N HIS A 328 -11.53 26.59 -23.75
CA HIS A 328 -12.22 26.66 -22.46
C HIS A 328 -12.54 25.25 -21.97
N LEU A 329 -11.50 24.41 -21.85
CA LEU A 329 -11.45 23.40 -20.80
C LEU A 329 -11.12 24.17 -19.51
N LYS A 330 -12.09 24.32 -18.62
CA LYS A 330 -11.83 24.79 -17.26
C LYS A 330 -11.08 23.68 -16.53
N THR A 331 -9.80 23.94 -16.26
CA THR A 331 -9.00 23.35 -15.18
C THR A 331 -9.70 23.52 -13.83
#